data_AF-A0AB74M753-F1
#
_entry.id   AF-A0AB74M753-F1
#
_cell.length_a   1.000
_cell.length_b   1.000
_cell.length_c   1.000
_cell.angle_alpha   90.00
_cell.angle_beta   90.00
_cell.angle_gamma   90.00
#
_symmetry.space_group_name_H-M   'P 1'
#
loop_
_entity.id
_entity.type
_entity.pdbx_description
1 polymer ?
#
loop_
_entity_poly.entity_id
_entity_poly.type
_entity_poly.pdbx_seq_one_letter_code
_entity_poly.pdbx_strand_id
1 'polypeptide(L)'
;PLTEPQKAGIASFCPYNIGPSKCFTSTFYRKLNAGDRKGACAEIRRWIYDGGRDCRNRSNNCYGQVSRRDQESALACWGIDR
;
A
#
# COMPACT_ATOMS: atom_id res chain seq x y z
N PRO A 1 -0.46 0.04 -19.21
CA PRO A 1 -1.69 -0.31 -18.44
C PRO A 1 -1.31 -1.09 -17.17
N LEU A 2 -2.13 -1.06 -16.11
CA LEU A 2 -1.91 -1.89 -14.92
C LEU A 2 -2.34 -3.34 -15.19
N THR A 3 -1.58 -4.31 -14.67
CA THR A 3 -1.96 -5.74 -14.70
C THR A 3 -3.07 -6.05 -13.68
N GLU A 4 -3.75 -7.19 -13.83
CA GLU A 4 -4.79 -7.60 -12.87
C GLU A 4 -4.28 -7.69 -11.41
N PRO A 5 -3.11 -8.29 -11.13
CA PRO A 5 -2.54 -8.26 -9.78
C PRO A 5 -2.28 -6.83 -9.27
N GLN A 6 -1.75 -5.95 -10.12
CA GLN A 6 -1.51 -4.56 -9.74
C GLN A 6 -2.80 -3.85 -9.37
N LYS A 7 -3.86 -4.01 -10.18
CA LYS A 7 -5.18 -3.45 -9.88
C LYS A 7 -5.71 -3.97 -8.53
N ALA A 8 -5.58 -5.26 -8.26
CA ALA A 8 -6.02 -5.85 -6.99
C ALA A 8 -5.29 -5.28 -5.77
N GLY A 9 -3.95 -5.19 -5.83
CA GLY A 9 -3.15 -4.59 -4.74
C GLY A 9 -3.49 -3.13 -4.49
N ILE A 10 -3.62 -2.35 -5.56
CA ILE A 10 -3.99 -0.93 -5.50
C ILE A 10 -5.41 -0.74 -4.95
N ALA A 11 -6.38 -1.54 -5.40
CA ALA A 11 -7.77 -1.48 -4.97
C ALA A 11 -7.95 -1.90 -3.50
N SER A 12 -7.26 -2.95 -3.05
CA SER A 12 -7.28 -3.36 -1.64
C SER A 12 -6.71 -2.26 -0.73
N PHE A 13 -5.57 -1.68 -1.11
CA PHE A 13 -4.90 -0.66 -0.31
C PHE A 13 -5.68 0.66 -0.28
N CYS A 14 -5.92 1.26 -1.46
CA CYS A 14 -6.20 2.69 -1.57
C CYS A 14 -7.70 3.01 -1.41
N PRO A 15 -8.62 2.58 -2.30
CA PRO A 15 -10.04 2.88 -2.14
C PRO A 15 -10.71 2.04 -1.03
N TYR A 16 -10.30 0.78 -0.80
CA TYR A 16 -10.99 -0.10 0.15
C TYR A 16 -10.52 0.08 1.59
N ASN A 17 -9.20 -0.02 1.85
CA ASN A 17 -8.73 -0.02 3.24
C ASN A 17 -8.57 1.37 3.85
N ILE A 18 -7.76 2.24 3.23
CA ILE A 18 -7.50 3.56 3.80
C ILE A 18 -8.59 4.57 3.43
N GLY A 19 -9.38 4.24 2.41
CA GLY A 19 -10.50 5.04 1.90
C GLY A 19 -10.07 6.18 0.98
N PRO A 20 -10.98 6.68 0.11
CA PRO A 20 -10.68 7.70 -0.90
C PRO A 20 -9.99 8.95 -0.36
N SER A 21 -10.44 9.48 0.80
CA SER A 21 -9.90 10.72 1.38
C SER A 21 -8.42 10.61 1.73
N LYS A 22 -7.98 9.49 2.30
CA LYS A 22 -6.56 9.22 2.59
C LYS A 22 -5.80 8.80 1.34
N CYS A 23 -6.46 8.06 0.45
CA CYS A 23 -5.90 7.60 -0.81
C CYS A 23 -5.45 8.77 -1.71
N PHE A 24 -6.36 9.69 -2.04
CA PHE A 24 -6.08 10.73 -3.04
C PHE A 24 -5.07 11.79 -2.59
N THR A 25 -4.88 11.94 -1.27
CA THR A 25 -3.88 12.85 -0.69
C THR A 25 -2.54 12.16 -0.39
N SER A 26 -2.44 10.85 -0.61
CA SER A 26 -1.25 10.06 -0.27
C SER A 26 -0.09 10.27 -1.24
N THR A 27 1.14 10.12 -0.74
CA THR A 27 2.34 10.02 -1.60
C THR A 27 2.27 8.83 -2.55
N PHE A 28 1.63 7.73 -2.13
CA PHE A 28 1.34 6.58 -2.98
C PHE A 28 0.60 7.01 -4.27
N TYR A 29 -0.51 7.73 -4.13
CA TYR A 29 -1.36 8.12 -5.25
C TYR A 29 -0.67 9.13 -6.17
N ARG A 30 0.07 10.09 -5.57
CA ARG A 30 0.90 11.04 -6.31
C ARG A 30 1.94 10.32 -7.19
N LYS A 31 2.68 9.35 -6.63
CA LYS A 31 3.68 8.57 -7.38
C LYS A 31 3.03 7.72 -8.47
N LEU A 32 1.90 7.08 -8.16
CA LEU A 32 1.16 6.27 -9.12
C LEU A 32 0.74 7.10 -10.36
N ASN A 33 0.21 8.30 -10.13
CA ASN A 33 -0.19 9.22 -11.21
C ASN A 33 0.99 9.80 -12.00
N ALA A 34 2.16 9.93 -11.37
CA ALA A 34 3.40 10.31 -12.04
C ALA A 34 4.03 9.16 -12.86
N GLY A 35 3.43 7.96 -12.85
CA GLY A 35 3.96 6.78 -13.52
C GLY A 35 5.08 6.06 -12.75
N ASP A 36 5.46 6.55 -11.57
CA ASP A 36 6.42 5.91 -10.66
C ASP A 36 5.78 4.72 -9.95
N ARG A 37 5.61 3.61 -10.67
CA ARG A 37 4.95 2.40 -10.16
C ARG A 37 5.76 1.73 -9.06
N LYS A 38 7.08 1.65 -9.22
CA LYS A 38 7.99 1.05 -8.24
C LYS A 38 8.00 1.84 -6.94
N GLY A 39 8.11 3.16 -7.03
CA GLY A 39 8.03 4.02 -5.88
C GLY A 39 6.64 4.02 -5.25
N ALA A 40 5.57 4.00 -6.03
CA ALA A 40 4.20 3.90 -5.51
C ALA A 40 4.01 2.62 -4.68
N CYS A 41 4.31 1.44 -5.23
CA CYS A 41 4.08 0.20 -4.50
C CYS A 41 4.93 0.09 -3.22
N ALA A 42 6.12 0.72 -3.18
CA ALA A 42 6.93 0.83 -1.97
C ALA A 42 6.29 1.71 -0.86
N GLU A 43 5.53 2.75 -1.22
CA GLU A 43 4.84 3.61 -0.24
C GLU A 43 3.77 2.84 0.56
N ILE A 44 3.19 1.77 0.01
CA ILE A 44 2.16 0.97 0.70
C ILE A 44 2.67 0.47 2.06
N ARG A 45 3.94 0.03 2.13
CA ARG A 45 4.57 -0.50 3.35
C ARG A 45 4.76 0.54 4.47
N ARG A 46 4.57 1.83 4.19
CA ARG A 46 4.64 2.90 5.21
C ARG A 46 3.35 3.05 6.00
N TRP A 47 2.24 2.50 5.52
CA TRP A 47 0.92 2.59 6.16
C TRP A 47 0.72 1.49 7.20
N ILE A 48 1.59 1.50 8.21
CA ILE A 48 1.70 0.48 9.26
C ILE A 48 1.49 1.03 10.67
N TYR A 49 1.04 2.27 10.79
CA TYR A 49 0.67 2.85 12.07
C TYR A 49 -0.85 2.74 12.26
N ASP A 50 -1.26 2.31 13.46
CA ASP A 50 -2.66 2.25 13.85
C ASP A 50 -2.84 2.88 15.23
N GLY A 51 -3.78 3.83 15.34
CA GLY A 51 -3.95 4.63 16.56
C GLY A 51 -2.66 5.34 17.03
N GLY A 52 -1.78 5.72 16.10
CA GLY A 52 -0.46 6.32 16.40
C GLY A 52 0.61 5.34 16.89
N ARG A 53 0.30 4.04 16.91
CA ARG A 53 1.22 2.98 17.35
C ARG A 53 1.84 2.28 16.15
N ASP A 54 3.14 2.01 16.22
CA ASP A 54 3.84 1.25 15.18
C ASP A 54 3.48 -0.24 15.25
N CYS A 55 2.86 -0.77 14.20
CA CYS A 55 2.42 -2.16 14.16
C CYS A 55 3.54 -3.18 13.91
N ARG A 56 4.80 -2.73 13.72
CA ARG A 56 5.97 -3.63 13.76
C ARG A 56 6.25 -4.12 15.17
N ASN A 57 5.92 -3.33 16.19
CA ASN A 57 6.03 -3.77 17.57
C ASN A 57 4.90 -4.76 17.91
N ARG A 58 5.27 -6.00 18.23
CA ARG A 58 4.32 -7.08 18.54
C ARG A 58 3.44 -6.78 19.75
N SER A 59 3.92 -6.00 20.71
CA SER A 59 3.14 -5.60 21.89
C SER A 59 1.97 -4.66 21.57
N ASN A 60 1.98 -4.01 20.40
CA ASN A 60 0.90 -3.13 19.97
C ASN A 60 -0.31 -3.89 19.38
N ASN A 61 -0.23 -5.22 19.25
CA ASN A 61 -1.33 -6.11 18.81
C ASN A 61 -1.99 -5.76 17.46
N CYS A 62 -1.28 -5.06 16.56
CA CYS A 62 -1.79 -4.65 15.25
C CYS A 62 -0.95 -5.14 14.06
N TYR A 63 -0.13 -6.18 14.25
CA TYR A 63 0.78 -6.71 13.21
C TYR A 63 0.08 -7.12 11.90
N GLY A 64 -1.22 -7.41 11.95
CA GLY A 64 -2.03 -7.64 10.74
C GLY A 64 -1.92 -6.51 9.71
N GLN A 65 -1.68 -5.26 10.14
CA GLN A 65 -1.45 -4.13 9.24
C GLN A 65 -0.18 -4.30 8.40
N VAL A 66 0.92 -4.75 9.01
CA VAL A 66 2.19 -5.00 8.33
C VAL A 66 2.01 -6.11 7.29
N SER A 67 1.44 -7.25 7.71
CA SER A 67 1.19 -8.38 6.82
C SER A 67 0.31 -7.99 5.62
N ARG A 68 -0.76 -7.21 5.87
CA ARG A 68 -1.62 -6.70 4.81
C ARG A 68 -0.87 -5.79 3.84
N ARG A 69 -0.07 -4.84 4.34
CA ARG A 69 0.69 -3.93 3.47
C ARG A 69 1.73 -4.66 2.62
N ASP A 70 2.34 -5.72 3.14
CA ASP A 70 3.30 -6.52 2.38
C ASP A 70 2.65 -7.25 1.21
N GLN A 71 1.48 -7.85 1.42
CA GLN A 71 0.71 -8.51 0.36
C GLN A 71 0.21 -7.51 -0.70
N GLU A 72 -0.36 -6.40 -0.27
CA GLU A 72 -0.83 -5.33 -1.16
C GLU A 72 0.33 -4.74 -1.98
N SER A 73 1.48 -4.52 -1.35
CA SER A 73 2.69 -4.05 -2.03
C SER A 73 3.24 -5.08 -3.01
N ALA A 74 3.24 -6.38 -2.67
CA ALA A 74 3.67 -7.43 -3.59
C ALA A 74 2.80 -7.49 -4.85
N LEU A 75 1.47 -7.36 -4.69
CA LEU A 75 0.53 -7.29 -5.81
C LEU A 75 0.70 -6.01 -6.63
N ALA A 76 0.83 -4.85 -5.97
CA ALA A 76 1.04 -3.57 -6.63
C ALA A 76 2.41 -3.48 -7.33
N CYS A 77 3.43 -4.18 -6.84
CA CYS A 77 4.75 -4.31 -7.47
C CYS A 77 4.83 -5.47 -8.47
N TRP A 78 3.73 -6.20 -8.74
CA TRP A 78 3.79 -7.43 -9.52
C TRP A 78 4.35 -7.19 -10.93
N GLY A 79 5.46 -7.86 -11.25
CA GLY A 79 6.12 -7.78 -12.56
C GLY A 79 6.91 -6.49 -12.81
N ILE A 80 7.25 -5.69 -11.78
CA ILE A 80 7.96 -4.40 -11.96
C ILE A 80 9.48 -4.55 -12.19
N ASP A 81 10.08 -5.71 -11.98
CA ASP A 81 11.52 -5.97 -12.25
C ASP A 81 11.72 -7.25 -13.08
N ARG A 82 10.75 -7.59 -13.95
CA ARG A 82 10.90 -8.62 -14.98
C ARG A 82 11.37 -8.02 -16.29
#